data_AF-A0A7K2Q2S5-F1
#
_entry.id   AF-A0A7K2Q2S5-F1
#
_cell.length_a   1.000
_cell.length_b   1.000
_cell.length_c   1.000
_cell.angle_alpha   90.00
_cell.angle_beta   90.00
_cell.angle_gamma   90.00
#
_symmetry.space_group_name_H-M   'P 1'
#
loop_
_entity.id
_entity.type
_entity.pdbx_description
1 polymer ?
#
loop_
_entity_poly.entity_id
_entity_poly.type
_entity_poly.pdbx_seq_one_letter_code
_entity_poly.pdbx_strand_id
1 'polypeptide(L)'
;MRRRAAAEVIGAGERLYEAAGALLADHRRAVEAVREAWTPLHADLARSELRRIPVDRLAHVTEGRLRAAVVAAVEAAGYDTVQRVLDAGRHRLRQIPGVGQQSADQVLGAARQIAEAAGETVAVHLDVDRPEPRTTALVAALHPLVEAGPDARSAARAAEA
;
A
#
# COMPACT_ATOMS: atom_id res chain seq x y z
N MET A 1 31.11 33.65 36.01
CA MET A 1 30.03 33.90 35.02
C MET A 1 30.10 33.00 33.78
N ARG A 2 31.22 32.97 33.00
CA ARG A 2 31.31 32.17 31.75
C ARG A 2 30.99 30.67 31.88
N ARG A 3 31.44 29.99 32.94
CA ARG A 3 31.20 28.54 33.16
C ARG A 3 29.71 28.20 33.35
N ARG A 4 28.93 29.09 33.97
CA ARG A 4 27.49 28.92 34.19
C ARG A 4 26.72 29.08 32.89
N ALA A 5 27.04 30.13 32.12
CA ALA A 5 26.44 30.33 30.80
C ALA A 5 26.73 29.17 29.85
N ALA A 6 27.96 28.62 29.87
CA ALA A 6 28.30 27.43 29.10
C ALA A 6 27.49 26.20 29.51
N ALA A 7 27.32 25.96 30.81
CA ALA A 7 26.51 24.84 31.32
C ALA A 7 25.02 24.98 30.96
N GLU A 8 24.48 26.21 30.98
CA GLU A 8 23.10 26.48 30.58
C GLU A 8 22.86 26.20 29.09
N VAL A 9 23.80 26.58 28.21
CA VAL A 9 23.74 26.29 26.77
C VAL A 9 23.82 24.79 26.50
N ILE A 10 24.75 24.07 27.17
CA ILE A 10 24.88 22.62 27.02
C ILE A 10 23.58 21.93 27.44
N GLY A 11 23.04 22.27 28.61
CA GLY A 11 21.79 21.67 29.08
C GLY A 11 20.59 22.00 28.18
N ALA A 12 20.57 23.17 27.54
CA ALA A 12 19.56 23.49 26.53
C ALA A 12 19.70 22.64 25.28
N GLY A 13 20.94 22.42 24.82
CA GLY A 13 21.24 21.52 23.69
C GLY A 13 20.83 20.08 23.96
N GLU A 14 21.14 19.55 25.14
CA GLU A 14 20.74 18.19 25.55
C GLU A 14 19.22 18.03 25.54
N ARG A 15 18.47 18.98 26.12
CA ARG A 15 17.01 18.95 26.10
C ARG A 15 16.44 19.02 24.68
N LEU A 16 17.04 19.83 23.81
CA LEU A 16 16.61 19.93 22.42
C LEU A 16 16.86 18.61 21.67
N TYR A 17 18.02 17.99 21.88
CA TYR A 17 18.37 16.71 21.26
C TYR A 17 17.42 15.59 21.68
N GLU A 18 17.13 15.48 22.98
CA GLU A 18 16.17 14.50 23.51
C GLU A 18 14.76 14.75 22.96
N ALA A 19 14.32 16.01 22.91
CA ALA A 19 13.01 16.36 22.34
C ALA A 19 12.93 16.04 20.84
N ALA A 20 13.99 16.29 20.08
CA ALA A 20 14.09 15.95 18.66
C ALA A 20 14.03 14.42 18.45
N GLY A 21 14.77 13.66 19.27
CA GLY A 21 14.73 12.20 19.24
C GLY A 21 13.35 11.62 19.55
N ALA A 22 12.68 12.15 20.58
CA ALA A 22 11.32 11.76 20.93
C ALA A 22 10.32 12.07 19.82
N LEU A 23 10.39 13.27 19.23
CA LEU A 23 9.54 13.66 18.11
C LEU A 23 9.69 12.70 16.91
N LEU A 24 10.92 12.36 16.54
CA LEU A 24 11.17 11.43 15.43
C LEU A 24 10.62 10.04 15.71
N ALA A 25 10.83 9.53 16.93
CA ALA A 25 10.31 8.23 17.34
C ALA A 25 8.77 8.21 17.33
N ASP A 26 8.12 9.26 17.84
CA ASP A 26 6.67 9.40 17.88
C ASP A 26 6.08 9.49 16.47
N HIS A 27 6.67 10.33 15.61
CA HIS A 27 6.26 10.45 14.22
C HIS A 27 6.37 9.11 13.48
N ARG A 28 7.50 8.40 13.65
CA ARG A 28 7.71 7.10 13.01
C ARG A 28 6.67 6.08 13.47
N ARG A 29 6.43 5.98 14.78
CA ARG A 29 5.43 5.06 15.35
C ARG A 29 4.02 5.36 14.84
N ALA A 30 3.65 6.64 14.75
CA ALA A 30 2.35 7.04 14.24
C ALA A 30 2.17 6.68 12.76
N VAL A 31 3.17 6.94 11.92
CA VAL A 31 3.15 6.57 10.49
C VAL A 31 3.11 5.05 10.30
N GLU A 32 3.88 4.30 11.08
CA GLU A 32 3.86 2.83 11.08
C GLU A 32 2.48 2.30 11.45
N ALA A 33 1.87 2.80 12.54
CA ALA A 33 0.53 2.39 12.96
C ALA A 33 -0.55 2.67 11.89
N VAL A 34 -0.47 3.82 11.21
CA VAL A 34 -1.40 4.13 10.10
C VAL A 34 -1.22 3.13 8.96
N ARG A 35 0.01 2.83 8.57
CA ARG A 35 0.28 1.87 7.49
C ARG A 35 -0.21 0.48 7.84
N GLU A 36 0.01 0.03 9.08
CA GLU A 36 -0.45 -1.27 9.56
C GLU A 36 -1.98 -1.38 9.55
N ALA A 37 -2.69 -0.33 9.96
CA ALA A 37 -4.15 -0.30 9.93
C ALA A 37 -4.73 -0.18 8.51
N TRP A 38 -4.10 0.62 7.65
CA TRP A 38 -4.59 0.92 6.29
C TRP A 38 -4.34 -0.19 5.28
N THR A 39 -3.15 -0.82 5.31
CA THR A 39 -2.72 -1.83 4.32
C THR A 39 -3.74 -2.96 4.12
N PRO A 40 -4.28 -3.62 5.17
CA PRO A 40 -5.24 -4.70 4.96
C PRO A 40 -6.58 -4.21 4.39
N LEU A 41 -7.05 -3.01 4.80
CA LEU A 41 -8.27 -2.42 4.26
C LEU A 41 -8.15 -2.12 2.77
N HIS A 42 -7.03 -1.49 2.39
CA HIS A 42 -6.75 -1.18 1.00
C HIS A 42 -6.58 -2.44 0.15
N ALA A 43 -5.85 -3.44 0.66
CA ALA A 43 -5.67 -4.72 -0.04
C ALA A 43 -7.00 -5.46 -0.26
N ASP A 44 -7.91 -5.47 0.72
CA ASP A 44 -9.22 -6.12 0.59
C ASP A 44 -10.09 -5.43 -0.46
N LEU A 45 -10.08 -4.09 -0.49
CA LEU A 45 -10.78 -3.30 -1.50
C LEU A 45 -10.17 -3.51 -2.90
N ALA A 46 -8.85 -3.45 -3.04
CA ALA A 46 -8.16 -3.72 -4.29
C ALA A 46 -8.49 -5.12 -4.83
N ARG A 47 -8.45 -6.14 -3.98
CA ARG A 47 -8.88 -7.51 -4.37
C ARG A 47 -10.35 -7.53 -4.79
N SER A 48 -11.22 -6.77 -4.12
CA SER A 48 -12.63 -6.69 -4.50
C SER A 48 -12.83 -6.07 -5.87
N GLU A 49 -12.09 -5.02 -6.20
CA GLU A 49 -12.10 -4.44 -7.54
C GLU A 49 -11.58 -5.43 -8.57
N LEU A 50 -10.45 -6.09 -8.32
CA LEU A 50 -9.86 -7.06 -9.25
C LEU A 50 -10.73 -8.30 -9.49
N ARG A 51 -11.62 -8.65 -8.56
CA ARG A 51 -12.65 -9.70 -8.75
C ARG A 51 -13.74 -9.30 -9.75
N ARG A 52 -13.90 -8.00 -10.03
CA ARG A 52 -14.89 -7.49 -10.99
C ARG A 52 -14.29 -7.28 -12.38
N ILE A 53 -12.96 -7.26 -12.50
CA ILE A 53 -12.27 -7.06 -13.78
C ILE A 53 -12.14 -8.43 -14.48
N PRO A 54 -12.76 -8.62 -15.66
CA PRO A 54 -12.65 -9.88 -16.37
C PRO A 54 -11.26 -10.06 -17.00
N VAL A 55 -10.91 -11.32 -17.27
CA VAL A 55 -9.57 -11.73 -17.75
C VAL A 55 -9.26 -11.24 -19.18
N ASP A 56 -10.29 -10.94 -19.97
CA ASP A 56 -10.18 -10.34 -21.31
C ASP A 56 -9.40 -9.01 -21.30
N ARG A 57 -9.51 -8.25 -20.19
CA ARG A 57 -8.81 -6.98 -19.99
C ARG A 57 -7.29 -7.08 -20.02
N LEU A 58 -6.73 -8.27 -19.79
CA LEU A 58 -5.28 -8.50 -19.86
C LEU A 58 -4.71 -8.25 -21.27
N ALA A 59 -5.50 -8.49 -22.32
CA ALA A 59 -5.05 -8.26 -23.70
C ALA A 59 -4.87 -6.76 -23.99
N HIS A 60 -5.65 -5.89 -23.35
CA HIS A 60 -5.61 -4.45 -23.60
C HIS A 60 -4.37 -3.77 -23.01
N VAL A 61 -3.87 -4.25 -21.86
CA VAL A 61 -2.67 -3.68 -21.21
C VAL A 61 -1.36 -4.16 -21.82
N THR A 62 -1.39 -5.18 -22.66
CA THR A 62 -0.18 -5.76 -23.27
C THR A 62 0.04 -5.38 -24.73
N GLU A 63 -0.71 -4.39 -25.24
CA GLU A 63 -0.57 -3.87 -26.61
C GLU A 63 -0.66 -4.99 -27.67
N GLY A 64 -1.52 -5.99 -27.44
CA GLY A 64 -1.70 -7.12 -28.36
C GLY A 64 -0.62 -8.20 -28.31
N ARG A 65 0.35 -8.12 -27.39
CA ARG A 65 1.37 -9.17 -27.19
C ARG A 65 0.79 -10.45 -26.58
N LEU A 66 -0.27 -10.33 -25.77
CA LEU A 66 -1.05 -11.48 -25.33
C LEU A 66 -1.96 -11.96 -26.47
N ARG A 67 -1.68 -13.17 -26.96
CA ARG A 67 -2.51 -13.82 -27.97
C ARG A 67 -3.90 -14.11 -27.40
N ALA A 68 -4.96 -13.82 -28.16
CA ALA A 68 -6.35 -14.10 -27.76
C ALA A 68 -6.58 -15.57 -27.36
N ALA A 69 -5.92 -16.51 -28.03
CA ALA A 69 -5.99 -17.94 -27.69
C ALA A 69 -5.46 -18.27 -26.28
N VAL A 70 -4.45 -17.55 -25.80
CA VAL A 70 -3.91 -17.72 -24.43
C VAL A 70 -4.92 -17.22 -23.41
N VAL A 71 -5.52 -16.05 -23.65
CA VAL A 71 -6.56 -15.49 -22.77
C VAL A 71 -7.77 -16.42 -22.70
N ALA A 72 -8.24 -16.92 -23.85
CA ALA A 72 -9.34 -17.87 -23.91
C ALA A 72 -9.01 -19.19 -23.17
N ALA A 73 -7.78 -19.70 -23.28
CA ALA A 73 -7.37 -20.91 -22.55
C ALA A 73 -7.36 -20.68 -21.03
N VAL A 74 -6.92 -19.51 -20.57
CA VAL A 74 -6.92 -19.12 -19.16
C VAL A 74 -8.34 -18.97 -18.62
N GLU A 75 -9.22 -18.34 -19.39
CA GLU A 75 -10.65 -18.20 -19.05
C GLU A 75 -11.34 -19.56 -19.00
N ALA A 76 -11.13 -20.43 -19.99
CA ALA A 76 -11.68 -21.78 -20.04
C ALA A 76 -11.17 -22.68 -18.91
N ALA A 77 -9.99 -22.38 -18.34
CA ALA A 77 -9.46 -23.05 -17.16
C ALA A 77 -10.07 -22.53 -15.83
N GLY A 78 -11.04 -21.61 -15.88
CA GLY A 78 -11.77 -21.10 -14.72
C GLY A 78 -11.18 -19.83 -14.09
N TYR A 79 -10.14 -19.24 -14.71
CA TYR A 79 -9.53 -17.99 -14.27
C TYR A 79 -10.14 -16.80 -15.03
N ASP A 80 -11.44 -16.59 -14.82
CA ASP A 80 -12.31 -15.60 -15.48
C ASP A 80 -12.05 -14.13 -15.10
N THR A 81 -11.30 -13.89 -14.03
CA THR A 81 -11.06 -12.55 -13.49
C THR A 81 -9.57 -12.31 -13.23
N VAL A 82 -9.17 -11.04 -13.21
CA VAL A 82 -7.78 -10.64 -12.92
C VAL A 82 -7.36 -11.15 -11.54
N GLN A 83 -8.22 -11.07 -10.53
CA GLN A 83 -7.91 -11.60 -9.20
C GLN A 83 -7.62 -13.11 -9.23
N ARG A 84 -8.43 -13.90 -9.95
CA ARG A 84 -8.22 -15.36 -10.05
C ARG A 84 -6.90 -15.70 -10.74
N VAL A 85 -6.49 -14.93 -11.74
CA VAL A 85 -5.18 -15.09 -12.38
C VAL A 85 -4.02 -14.82 -11.40
N LEU A 86 -4.13 -13.77 -10.58
CA LEU A 86 -3.14 -13.47 -9.54
C LEU A 86 -3.07 -14.58 -8.48
N ASP A 87 -4.22 -15.08 -8.03
CA ASP A 87 -4.33 -16.16 -7.04
C ASP A 87 -3.81 -17.50 -7.59
N ALA A 88 -3.96 -17.74 -8.89
CA ALA A 88 -3.43 -18.93 -9.56
C ALA A 88 -1.89 -18.95 -9.51
N GLY A 89 -1.29 -17.78 -9.78
CA GLY A 89 0.15 -17.61 -9.88
C GLY A 89 0.78 -18.37 -11.05
N ARG A 90 2.08 -18.15 -11.24
CA ARG A 90 2.85 -18.68 -12.38
C ARG A 90 2.75 -20.19 -12.54
N HIS A 91 2.80 -20.93 -11.44
CA HIS A 91 2.85 -22.39 -11.46
C HIS A 91 1.55 -22.99 -12.03
N ARG A 92 0.38 -22.57 -11.53
CA ARG A 92 -0.90 -23.09 -12.01
C ARG A 92 -1.20 -22.65 -13.44
N LEU A 93 -0.84 -21.42 -13.81
CA LEU A 93 -1.01 -20.94 -15.19
C LEU A 93 -0.26 -21.81 -16.21
N ARG A 94 0.94 -22.30 -15.87
CA ARG A 94 1.73 -23.20 -16.73
C ARG A 94 1.15 -24.60 -16.88
N GLN A 95 0.19 -25.00 -16.04
CA GLN A 95 -0.48 -26.29 -16.16
C GLN A 95 -1.62 -26.26 -17.18
N ILE A 96 -1.99 -25.07 -17.65
CA ILE A 96 -3.07 -24.90 -18.62
C ILE A 96 -2.55 -25.32 -20.01
N PRO A 97 -3.24 -26.24 -20.70
CA PRO A 97 -2.88 -26.63 -22.06
C PRO A 97 -2.77 -25.41 -23.00
N GLY A 98 -1.65 -25.30 -23.71
CA GLY A 98 -1.37 -24.16 -24.59
C GLY A 98 -0.74 -22.93 -23.92
N VAL A 99 -0.56 -22.92 -22.60
CA VAL A 99 0.09 -21.83 -21.86
C VAL A 99 1.52 -22.22 -21.47
N GLY A 100 2.48 -21.76 -22.28
CA GLY A 100 3.91 -21.91 -22.00
C GLY A 100 4.42 -20.96 -20.91
N GLN A 101 5.70 -21.10 -20.53
CA GLN A 101 6.35 -20.24 -19.53
C GLN A 101 6.24 -18.75 -19.88
N GLN A 102 6.56 -18.37 -21.12
CA GLN A 102 6.47 -16.98 -21.56
C GLN A 102 5.05 -16.43 -21.48
N SER A 103 4.06 -17.24 -21.88
CA SER A 103 2.65 -16.86 -21.83
C SER A 103 2.15 -16.68 -20.39
N ALA A 104 2.50 -17.59 -19.49
CA ALA A 104 2.17 -17.47 -18.07
C ALA A 104 2.78 -16.20 -17.45
N ASP A 105 3.99 -15.84 -17.86
CA ASP A 105 4.69 -14.65 -17.36
C ASP A 105 4.05 -13.36 -17.87
N GLN A 106 3.63 -13.34 -19.13
CA GLN A 106 2.90 -12.23 -19.72
C GLN A 106 1.53 -12.04 -19.09
N VAL A 107 0.76 -13.13 -18.91
CA VAL A 107 -0.54 -13.12 -18.23
C VAL A 107 -0.39 -12.56 -16.81
N LEU A 108 0.58 -13.06 -16.05
CA LEU A 108 0.80 -12.62 -14.67
C LEU A 108 1.33 -11.18 -14.60
N GLY A 109 2.19 -10.78 -15.54
CA GLY A 109 2.69 -9.40 -15.64
C GLY A 109 1.57 -8.41 -15.95
N ALA A 110 0.71 -8.72 -16.92
CA ALA A 110 -0.47 -7.95 -17.25
C ALA A 110 -1.42 -7.81 -16.05
N ALA A 111 -1.66 -8.91 -15.32
CA ALA A 111 -2.52 -8.91 -14.15
C ALA A 111 -1.94 -8.03 -13.02
N ARG A 112 -0.61 -8.05 -12.83
CA ARG A 112 0.07 -7.19 -11.85
C ARG A 112 -0.01 -5.71 -12.21
N GLN A 113 0.13 -5.38 -13.50
CA GLN A 113 -0.01 -4.00 -13.97
C GLN A 113 -1.43 -3.47 -13.73
N ILE A 114 -2.46 -4.28 -13.98
CA ILE A 114 -3.84 -3.92 -13.63
C ILE A 114 -4.02 -3.81 -12.12
N ALA A 115 -3.42 -4.71 -11.33
CA ALA A 115 -3.49 -4.67 -9.87
C ALA A 115 -2.87 -3.41 -9.28
N GLU A 116 -1.73 -2.98 -9.80
CA GLU A 116 -1.07 -1.74 -9.42
C GLU A 116 -1.97 -0.53 -9.72
N ALA A 117 -2.48 -0.43 -10.95
CA ALA A 117 -3.40 0.64 -11.34
C ALA A 117 -4.71 0.65 -10.53
N ALA A 118 -5.27 -0.53 -10.22
CA ALA A 118 -6.44 -0.64 -9.36
C ALA A 118 -6.11 -0.21 -7.92
N GLY A 119 -4.94 -0.58 -7.40
CA GLY A 119 -4.46 -0.15 -6.09
C GLY A 119 -4.35 1.37 -5.96
N GLU A 120 -3.93 2.07 -7.02
CA GLU A 120 -3.82 3.54 -7.00
C GLU A 120 -5.18 4.25 -6.97
N THR A 121 -6.23 3.63 -7.50
CA THR A 121 -7.57 4.26 -7.63
C THR A 121 -8.52 3.93 -6.47
N VAL A 122 -8.26 2.83 -5.75
CA VAL A 122 -9.09 2.39 -4.63
C VAL A 122 -8.87 3.28 -3.40
N ALA A 123 -9.97 3.83 -2.88
CA ALA A 123 -9.98 4.62 -1.66
C ALA A 123 -10.71 3.90 -0.52
N VAL A 124 -10.09 3.89 0.66
CA VAL A 124 -10.74 3.43 1.91
C VAL A 124 -11.76 4.48 2.32
N HIS A 125 -13.04 4.09 2.35
CA HIS A 125 -14.14 4.96 2.79
C HIS A 125 -14.40 4.77 4.28
N LEU A 126 -14.46 5.88 5.02
CA LEU A 126 -14.79 5.90 6.44
C LEU A 126 -16.26 6.29 6.58
N ASP A 127 -17.12 5.32 6.88
CA ASP A 127 -18.52 5.56 7.18
C ASP A 127 -18.65 5.97 8.66
N VAL A 128 -19.07 7.21 8.88
CA VAL A 128 -19.22 7.79 10.22
C VAL A 128 -20.50 7.29 10.90
N ASP A 129 -21.53 6.97 10.12
CA ASP A 129 -22.81 6.47 10.63
C ASP A 129 -22.74 4.97 10.93
N ARG A 130 -21.79 4.26 10.33
CA ARG A 130 -21.53 2.84 10.55
C ARG A 130 -20.04 2.54 10.78
N PRO A 131 -19.50 2.88 11.96
CA PRO A 131 -18.11 2.58 12.29
C PRO A 131 -17.88 1.06 12.38
N GLU A 132 -16.78 0.60 11.79
CA GLU A 132 -16.31 -0.77 11.89
C GLU A 132 -15.00 -0.83 12.68
N PRO A 133 -14.71 -1.91 13.43
CA PRO A 133 -13.50 -1.99 14.26
C PRO A 133 -12.20 -1.68 13.50
N ARG A 134 -12.09 -2.11 12.23
CA ARG A 134 -10.90 -1.85 11.40
C ARG A 134 -10.79 -0.39 10.96
N THR A 135 -11.90 0.26 10.62
CA THR A 135 -11.90 1.69 10.24
C THR A 135 -11.71 2.58 11.46
N THR A 136 -12.26 2.20 12.62
CA THR A 136 -11.97 2.84 13.91
C THR A 136 -10.49 2.75 14.27
N ALA A 137 -9.85 1.59 14.07
CA ALA A 137 -8.41 1.43 14.31
C ALA A 137 -7.57 2.36 13.41
N LEU A 138 -7.96 2.52 12.13
CA LEU A 138 -7.31 3.46 11.22
C LEU A 138 -7.48 4.91 11.69
N VAL A 139 -8.68 5.31 12.12
CA VAL A 139 -8.92 6.66 12.66
C VAL A 139 -8.10 6.90 13.93
N ALA A 140 -8.03 5.93 14.84
CA ALA A 140 -7.22 6.01 16.05
C ALA A 140 -5.72 6.15 15.72
N ALA A 141 -5.23 5.45 14.70
CA ALA A 141 -3.84 5.57 14.25
C ALA A 141 -3.53 6.93 13.59
N LEU A 142 -4.52 7.53 12.90
CA LEU A 142 -4.38 8.86 12.29
C LEU A 142 -4.41 9.99 13.32
N HIS A 143 -5.10 9.79 14.45
CA HIS A 143 -5.37 10.84 15.43
C HIS A 143 -4.11 11.60 15.91
N PRO A 144 -2.99 10.95 16.28
CA PRO A 144 -1.77 11.67 16.70
C PRO A 144 -1.19 12.59 15.61
N LEU A 145 -1.25 12.17 14.34
CA LEU A 145 -0.76 12.97 13.23
C LEU A 145 -1.66 14.18 12.94
N VAL A 146 -2.97 14.02 13.14
CA VAL A 146 -3.95 15.11 12.99
C VAL A 146 -3.83 16.10 14.14
N GLU A 147 -3.72 15.62 15.38
CA GLU A 147 -3.55 16.47 16.56
C GLU A 147 -2.26 17.28 16.53
N ALA A 148 -1.15 16.67 16.10
CA ALA A 148 0.13 17.36 15.98
C ALA A 148 0.12 18.45 14.88
N GLY A 149 -0.87 18.42 13.98
CA GLY A 149 -1.08 19.43 12.95
C GLY A 149 -0.06 19.38 11.80
N PRO A 150 -0.18 20.32 10.84
CA PRO A 150 0.64 20.32 9.62
C PRO A 150 2.13 20.54 9.89
N ASP A 151 2.46 21.22 11.00
CA ASP A 151 3.84 21.53 11.38
C ASP A 151 4.59 20.31 11.93
N ALA A 152 3.89 19.24 12.31
CA ALA A 152 4.54 18.00 12.78
C ALA A 152 5.53 17.45 11.74
N ARG A 153 5.18 17.54 10.45
CA ARG A 153 6.03 17.08 9.35
C ARG A 153 7.27 17.96 9.15
N SER A 154 7.12 19.28 9.27
CA SER A 154 8.25 20.21 9.14
C SER A 154 9.19 20.09 10.34
N ALA A 155 8.64 19.94 11.55
CA ALA A 155 9.39 19.69 12.77
C ALA A 155 10.16 18.36 12.74
N ALA A 156 9.53 17.27 12.27
CA ALA A 156 10.22 15.99 12.09
C ALA A 156 11.41 16.12 11.12
N ARG A 157 11.21 16.77 9.96
CA ARG A 157 12.31 17.03 9.01
C ARG A 157 13.44 17.87 9.59
N ALA A 158 13.11 18.86 10.43
CA ALA A 158 14.12 19.69 11.09
C ALA A 158 14.91 18.89 12.14
N ALA A 159 14.29 17.91 12.78
CA ALA A 159 14.94 17.01 13.74
C ALA A 159 15.86 15.97 13.09
N GLU A 160 15.72 15.70 11.78
CA GLU A 160 16.61 14.81 11.02
C GLU A 160 17.94 15.48 10.60
N ALA A 161 18.00 16.82 10.63
CA ALA A 161 19.14 17.62 10.17
C ALA A 161 20.20 17.84 11.25
#